data_AF-A6G7G3-F1
#
_entry.id   AF-A6G7G3-F1
#
_cell.length_a   1.000
_cell.length_b   1.000
_cell.length_c   1.000
_cell.angle_alpha   90.00
_cell.angle_beta   90.00
_cell.angle_gamma   90.00
#
_symmetry.space_group_name_H-M   'P 1'
#
loop_
_entity.id
_entity.type
_entity.pdbx_description
1 polymer ?
#
loop_
_entity_poly.entity_id
_entity_poly.type
_entity_poly.pdbx_seq_one_letter_code
_entity_poly.pdbx_strand_id
1 'polypeptide(L)'
;MLLSRVRALAPPRRVRGPSLEQPGGAVSRRWPSFVAGFPGARKRTPTQQAARDVVGFVLAVATLVALFYSGWKLIFSPNQYPLAHPMGETDMVEASFPERCGEARPRPFVIRVVYGPDLAEWIEPAATRYMHDCPNSQIKLRAMRDIDAVRAIAAGEIEPTLWIPRDRSMLTLLEARWTRGEALAVDDGPALVRTPMVMLMWKDRLDALDAALPAGLRGRGGWSGSVCAGIPTEPRGLHPDPGEGKLERDAMVPISWAELRHEPRLAGWGHVRVDHASPSDSSVGLLGLTLVARDYAQSRGHSLEDLEDFDRLGADFQRWLERCEAGLPQPKATGRLLTETMFNLGDPGQSSNGSDGVISTEQLAFSVLTRIDAHEAGVEAVRIVYPDDTAQLDHPALFLALGEHDEGAVAQRFVDVLLGEEQQARALELGFRPANPEVELRSYDAGPNPFLRLRRHGVQLELDIAETLGEVIEDEVLAVVMARWQDATGRE
;
A
#
# COMPACT_ATOMS: atom_id res chain seq x y z
N MET A 1 48.52 -48.36 3.49
CA MET A 1 49.33 -48.89 2.37
C MET A 1 48.64 -48.51 1.06
N LEU A 2 49.37 -47.78 0.21
CA LEU A 2 49.24 -47.59 -1.25
C LEU A 2 47.86 -47.15 -1.84
N LEU A 3 47.72 -45.90 -2.28
CA LEU A 3 48.04 -45.35 -3.63
C LEU A 3 47.08 -45.88 -4.71
N SER A 4 46.55 -45.16 -5.69
CA SER A 4 46.59 -43.76 -6.15
C SER A 4 45.73 -43.72 -7.43
N ARG A 5 45.07 -42.60 -7.76
CA ARG A 5 44.95 -42.06 -9.14
C ARG A 5 44.09 -40.79 -9.15
N VAL A 6 44.80 -39.66 -9.12
CA VAL A 6 44.32 -38.33 -9.47
C VAL A 6 44.38 -38.19 -10.99
N ARG A 7 43.30 -37.72 -11.61
CA ARG A 7 43.25 -37.37 -13.04
C ARG A 7 43.33 -35.85 -13.17
N ALA A 8 44.41 -35.39 -13.80
CA ALA A 8 44.68 -33.98 -14.06
C ALA A 8 43.75 -33.42 -15.14
N LEU A 9 43.14 -32.27 -14.87
CA LEU A 9 42.42 -31.44 -15.84
C LEU A 9 43.35 -30.34 -16.35
N ALA A 10 43.35 -30.16 -17.67
CA ALA A 10 44.21 -29.23 -18.41
C ALA A 10 43.79 -27.75 -18.22
N PRO A 11 44.73 -26.79 -18.32
CA PRO A 11 44.44 -25.37 -18.15
C PRO A 11 43.85 -24.71 -19.42
N PRO A 12 43.05 -23.64 -19.29
CA PRO A 12 42.47 -22.94 -20.43
C PRO A 12 43.48 -22.07 -21.17
N ARG A 13 43.40 -22.10 -22.51
CA ARG A 13 44.18 -21.30 -23.46
C ARG A 13 43.90 -19.80 -23.31
N ARG A 14 44.97 -19.02 -23.09
CA ARG A 14 45.00 -17.55 -23.24
C ARG A 14 44.84 -17.17 -24.71
N VAL A 15 43.81 -16.38 -25.03
CA VAL A 15 43.69 -15.66 -26.30
C VAL A 15 44.43 -14.32 -26.15
N ARG A 16 45.47 -14.13 -26.97
CA ARG A 16 46.22 -12.87 -27.10
C ARG A 16 45.40 -11.90 -27.95
N GLY A 17 45.00 -10.76 -27.38
CA GLY A 17 44.57 -9.59 -28.14
C GLY A 17 45.78 -8.80 -28.65
N PRO A 18 45.76 -8.28 -29.89
CA PRO A 18 46.83 -7.44 -30.40
C PRO A 18 46.67 -5.97 -29.94
N SER A 19 47.81 -5.40 -29.54
CA SER A 19 48.04 -3.98 -29.28
C SER A 19 47.84 -3.12 -30.53
N LEU A 20 47.22 -1.94 -30.34
CA LEU A 20 47.19 -0.81 -31.29
C LEU A 20 47.41 0.44 -30.42
N GLU A 21 48.65 0.91 -30.24
CA GLU A 21 49.37 1.87 -31.10
C GLU A 21 48.50 2.99 -31.67
N GLN A 22 48.61 4.17 -31.05
CA GLN A 22 48.37 5.45 -31.71
C GLN A 22 49.46 5.68 -32.77
N PRO A 23 49.12 6.33 -33.89
CA PRO A 23 49.74 7.64 -34.11
C PRO A 23 48.81 8.67 -34.77
N GLY A 24 49.10 9.94 -34.47
CA GLY A 24 48.54 11.08 -35.18
C GLY A 24 49.04 11.19 -36.62
N GLY A 25 48.36 12.04 -37.39
CA GLY A 25 48.76 12.34 -38.75
C GLY A 25 47.67 13.10 -39.51
N ALA A 26 47.71 14.43 -39.41
CA ALA A 26 46.95 15.33 -40.25
C ALA A 26 47.34 15.14 -41.72
N VAL A 27 46.37 14.89 -42.61
CA VAL A 27 46.51 15.13 -44.05
C VAL A 27 45.20 15.66 -44.61
N SER A 28 45.31 16.86 -45.15
CA SER A 28 44.32 17.60 -45.91
C SER A 28 43.92 16.87 -47.20
N ARG A 29 42.60 16.80 -47.46
CA ARG A 29 42.11 16.58 -48.82
C ARG A 29 41.03 17.59 -49.17
N ARG A 30 41.45 18.54 -50.00
CA ARG A 30 40.61 19.37 -50.86
C ARG A 30 39.67 18.50 -51.68
N TRP A 31 38.39 18.88 -51.73
CA TRP A 31 37.52 18.63 -52.88
C TRP A 31 36.78 19.92 -53.27
N PRO A 32 36.44 20.10 -54.56
CA PRO A 32 36.23 21.40 -55.17
C PRO A 32 34.82 21.94 -54.96
N SER A 33 34.79 23.26 -54.85
CA SER A 33 33.67 24.18 -54.95
C SER A 33 32.77 23.91 -56.17
N PHE A 34 31.51 23.60 -55.90
CA PHE A 34 30.38 23.89 -56.80
C PHE A 34 29.72 25.17 -56.33
N VAL A 35 29.97 26.25 -57.07
CA VAL A 35 29.29 27.54 -56.92
C VAL A 35 28.10 27.53 -57.89
N ALA A 36 26.89 27.46 -57.35
CA ALA A 36 25.67 27.84 -58.04
C ALA A 36 25.03 28.97 -57.24
N GLY A 37 25.04 30.16 -57.84
CA GLY A 37 24.54 31.38 -57.23
C GLY A 37 23.01 31.43 -57.18
N PHE A 38 22.49 31.91 -56.06
CA PHE A 38 21.18 32.54 -55.98
C PHE A 38 21.35 33.97 -55.46
N PRO A 39 20.82 34.99 -56.15
CA PRO A 39 20.98 36.39 -55.76
C PRO A 39 19.89 36.82 -54.78
N GLY A 40 20.25 37.66 -53.80
CA GLY A 40 19.31 38.57 -53.17
C GLY A 40 18.95 38.32 -51.70
N ALA A 41 19.93 38.27 -50.79
CA ALA A 41 19.66 38.48 -49.37
C ALA A 41 20.10 39.91 -48.97
N ARG A 42 19.12 40.82 -48.81
CA ARG A 42 19.34 42.13 -48.17
C ARG A 42 20.00 41.90 -46.80
N LYS A 43 21.16 42.52 -46.58
CA LYS A 43 21.84 42.55 -45.27
C LYS A 43 20.88 43.15 -44.24
N ARG A 44 20.28 42.31 -43.40
CA ARG A 44 19.49 42.75 -42.25
C ARG A 44 20.45 43.25 -41.19
N THR A 45 20.09 44.36 -40.54
CA THR A 45 20.90 44.95 -39.49
C THR A 45 20.98 44.00 -38.29
N PRO A 46 22.07 44.00 -37.50
CA PRO A 46 22.25 43.12 -36.34
C PRO A 46 21.10 43.21 -35.33
N THR A 47 20.40 44.35 -35.27
CA THR A 47 19.19 44.55 -34.45
C THR A 47 17.98 43.73 -34.92
N GLN A 48 17.82 43.50 -36.23
CA GLN A 48 16.73 42.66 -36.75
C GLN A 48 16.97 41.16 -36.55
N GLN A 49 18.22 40.75 -36.42
CA GLN A 49 18.58 39.35 -36.18
C GLN A 49 18.35 38.99 -34.71
N ALA A 50 18.78 39.85 -33.78
CA ALA A 50 18.49 39.71 -32.36
C ALA A 50 16.97 39.66 -32.07
N ALA A 51 16.17 40.51 -32.72
CA ALA A 51 14.72 40.49 -32.55
C ALA A 51 14.08 39.17 -33.04
N ARG A 52 14.58 38.60 -34.13
CA ARG A 52 14.09 37.33 -34.67
C ARG A 52 14.46 36.15 -33.76
N ASP A 53 15.66 36.18 -33.20
CA ASP A 53 16.14 35.12 -32.30
C ASP A 53 15.37 35.14 -30.97
N VAL A 54 15.07 36.34 -30.44
CA VAL A 54 14.20 36.50 -29.25
C VAL A 54 12.78 36.00 -29.53
N VAL A 55 12.19 36.37 -30.67
CA VAL A 55 10.84 35.89 -31.05
C VAL A 55 10.82 34.37 -31.24
N GLY A 56 11.86 33.80 -31.86
CA GLY A 56 12.02 32.36 -32.03
C GLY A 56 12.12 31.63 -30.68
N PHE A 57 12.89 32.19 -29.75
CA PHE A 57 13.03 31.63 -28.40
C PHE A 57 11.71 31.68 -27.61
N VAL A 58 10.98 32.81 -27.66
CA VAL A 58 9.68 32.95 -26.98
C VAL A 58 8.66 31.96 -27.54
N LEU A 59 8.60 31.78 -28.87
CA LEU A 59 7.71 30.81 -29.50
C LEU A 59 8.06 29.36 -29.12
N ALA A 60 9.35 29.03 -29.04
CA ALA A 60 9.78 27.70 -28.62
C ALA A 60 9.39 27.40 -27.17
N VAL A 61 9.58 28.36 -26.26
CA VAL A 61 9.18 28.23 -24.85
C VAL A 61 7.66 28.11 -24.73
N ALA A 62 6.89 28.95 -25.42
CA ALA A 62 5.42 28.89 -25.40
C ALA A 62 4.90 27.53 -25.91
N THR A 63 5.54 26.97 -26.94
CA THR A 63 5.19 25.65 -27.49
C THR A 63 5.49 24.54 -26.49
N LEU A 64 6.65 24.59 -25.81
CA LEU A 64 7.00 23.62 -24.77
C LEU A 64 6.03 23.69 -23.57
N VAL A 65 5.64 24.90 -23.14
CA VAL A 65 4.65 25.08 -22.07
C VAL A 65 3.28 24.54 -22.49
N ALA A 66 2.85 24.78 -23.73
CA ALA A 66 1.57 24.27 -24.24
C ALA A 66 1.56 22.73 -24.36
N LEU A 67 2.67 22.13 -24.80
CA LEU A 67 2.83 20.67 -24.86
C LEU A 67 2.88 20.06 -23.47
N PHE A 68 3.61 20.68 -22.54
CA PHE A 68 3.65 20.25 -21.15
C PHE A 68 2.27 20.35 -20.50
N TYR A 69 1.55 21.46 -20.69
CA TYR A 69 0.19 21.64 -20.17
C TYR A 69 -0.80 20.64 -20.79
N SER A 70 -0.70 20.36 -22.10
CA SER A 70 -1.55 19.36 -22.75
C SER A 70 -1.25 17.94 -22.30
N GLY A 71 0.03 17.58 -22.14
CA GLY A 71 0.46 16.30 -21.58
C GLY A 71 0.06 16.15 -20.11
N TRP A 72 0.24 17.20 -19.32
CA TRP A 72 -0.23 17.27 -17.93
C TRP A 72 -1.75 17.07 -17.86
N LYS A 73 -2.53 17.75 -18.71
CA LYS A 73 -3.99 17.58 -18.77
C LYS A 73 -4.40 16.16 -19.20
N LEU A 74 -3.67 15.52 -20.11
CA LEU A 74 -3.93 14.13 -20.52
C LEU A 74 -3.61 13.11 -19.42
N ILE A 75 -2.59 13.35 -18.61
CA ILE A 75 -2.15 12.43 -17.56
C ILE A 75 -2.90 12.65 -16.25
N PHE A 76 -3.30 13.89 -15.95
CA PHE A 76 -3.88 14.27 -14.65
C PHE A 76 -5.31 14.81 -14.73
N SER A 77 -6.00 14.67 -15.87
CA SER A 77 -7.45 14.92 -15.97
C SER A 77 -8.16 13.72 -16.61
N PRO A 78 -8.30 12.58 -15.93
CA PRO A 78 -9.21 11.53 -16.37
C PRO A 78 -10.62 11.98 -16.01
N ASN A 79 -11.24 12.82 -16.85
CA ASN A 79 -12.68 13.00 -16.95
C ASN A 79 -13.01 14.06 -18.01
N GLN A 80 -13.15 13.62 -19.25
CA GLN A 80 -14.12 14.25 -20.13
C GLN A 80 -15.37 13.40 -20.07
N TYR A 81 -16.35 13.93 -19.35
CA TYR A 81 -17.73 13.48 -19.28
C TYR A 81 -18.21 12.97 -20.65
N PRO A 82 -18.81 11.77 -20.74
CA PRO A 82 -19.57 11.44 -21.94
C PRO A 82 -20.71 12.47 -22.06
N LEU A 83 -20.78 13.10 -23.24
CA LEU A 83 -21.90 13.95 -23.62
C LEU A 83 -23.17 13.09 -23.59
N ALA A 84 -24.23 13.59 -22.94
CA ALA A 84 -25.53 12.95 -22.91
C ALA A 84 -26.00 12.66 -24.35
N HIS A 85 -26.16 11.39 -24.69
CA HIS A 85 -26.78 10.97 -25.94
C HIS A 85 -28.31 11.12 -25.83
N PRO A 86 -29.01 11.59 -26.88
CA PRO A 86 -30.47 11.59 -26.89
C PRO A 86 -30.99 10.15 -26.92
N MET A 87 -31.89 9.83 -26.00
CA MET A 87 -32.50 8.50 -25.88
C MET A 87 -33.32 8.16 -27.14
N GLY A 88 -32.94 7.08 -27.80
CA GLY A 88 -33.75 6.39 -28.80
C GLY A 88 -34.43 5.18 -28.17
N GLU A 89 -35.73 5.32 -27.93
CA GLU A 89 -36.82 4.33 -28.00
C GLU A 89 -36.45 2.84 -27.80
N THR A 90 -36.74 2.29 -26.62
CA THR A 90 -36.85 0.83 -26.36
C THR A 90 -37.88 0.53 -25.24
N ASP A 91 -39.14 0.33 -25.66
CA ASP A 91 -40.33 0.10 -24.80
C ASP A 91 -40.38 -1.26 -24.05
N MET A 92 -39.24 -1.92 -23.81
CA MET A 92 -39.21 -3.16 -22.99
C MET A 92 -38.18 -3.12 -21.83
N VAL A 93 -37.43 -2.02 -21.68
CA VAL A 93 -36.51 -1.79 -20.55
C VAL A 93 -37.22 -1.02 -19.40
N GLU A 94 -38.37 -0.41 -19.70
CA GLU A 94 -38.97 0.69 -18.94
C GLU A 94 -39.57 0.26 -17.58
N ALA A 95 -39.96 -1.00 -17.40
CA ALA A 95 -40.50 -1.49 -16.12
C ALA A 95 -39.42 -1.73 -15.04
N SER A 96 -38.16 -1.98 -15.44
CA SER A 96 -37.05 -2.28 -14.51
C SER A 96 -36.23 -1.05 -14.11
N PHE A 97 -36.41 0.07 -14.81
CA PHE A 97 -35.64 1.28 -14.63
C PHE A 97 -35.93 2.01 -13.30
N PRO A 98 -37.19 2.17 -12.84
CA PRO A 98 -37.48 2.83 -11.57
C PRO A 98 -36.94 2.04 -10.37
N GLU A 99 -36.99 0.71 -10.42
CA GLU A 99 -36.48 -0.17 -9.37
C GLU A 99 -34.94 -0.11 -9.27
N ARG A 100 -34.24 -0.04 -10.41
CA ARG A 100 -32.77 -0.06 -10.44
C ARG A 100 -32.12 1.32 -10.31
N CYS A 101 -32.75 2.36 -10.82
CA CYS A 101 -32.15 3.70 -10.92
C CYS A 101 -32.88 4.77 -10.10
N GLY A 102 -34.03 4.42 -9.51
CA GLY A 102 -34.93 5.37 -8.85
C GLY A 102 -35.79 6.17 -9.82
N GLU A 103 -36.68 6.99 -9.28
CA GLU A 103 -37.58 7.83 -10.07
C GLU A 103 -36.80 8.82 -10.96
N ALA A 104 -37.26 8.97 -12.21
CA ALA A 104 -36.67 9.94 -13.12
C ALA A 104 -36.91 11.37 -12.63
N ARG A 105 -35.85 12.19 -12.60
CA ARG A 105 -35.92 13.59 -12.18
C ARG A 105 -35.20 14.52 -13.16
N PRO A 106 -35.57 15.82 -13.21
CA PRO A 106 -34.94 16.79 -14.10
C PRO A 106 -33.46 17.07 -13.81
N ARG A 107 -33.01 16.80 -12.58
CA ARG A 107 -31.62 16.96 -12.15
C ARG A 107 -31.13 15.66 -11.50
N PRO A 108 -29.91 15.20 -11.83
CA PRO A 108 -29.38 14.00 -11.24
C PRO A 108 -29.04 14.23 -9.76
N PHE A 109 -29.19 13.18 -8.96
CA PHE A 109 -28.66 13.17 -7.60
C PHE A 109 -27.14 13.08 -7.64
N VAL A 110 -26.46 13.89 -6.84
CA VAL A 110 -24.99 13.94 -6.80
C VAL A 110 -24.51 13.33 -5.50
N ILE A 111 -24.09 12.08 -5.51
CA ILE A 111 -23.45 11.47 -4.35
C ILE A 111 -21.94 11.68 -4.39
N ARG A 112 -21.35 11.98 -3.23
CA ARG A 112 -19.91 12.13 -3.06
C ARG A 112 -19.37 10.87 -2.38
N VAL A 113 -18.54 10.12 -3.09
CA VAL A 113 -17.99 8.84 -2.63
C VAL A 113 -16.49 9.01 -2.38
N VAL A 114 -16.09 8.81 -1.12
CA VAL A 114 -14.68 8.80 -0.71
C VAL A 114 -14.28 7.36 -0.40
N TYR A 115 -13.12 6.94 -0.92
CA TYR A 115 -12.68 5.55 -0.77
C TYR A 115 -11.15 5.44 -0.78
N GLY A 116 -10.61 4.36 -0.23
CA GLY A 116 -9.17 4.10 -0.21
C GLY A 116 -8.58 3.85 -1.62
N PRO A 117 -7.39 4.38 -1.97
CA PRO A 117 -6.84 4.27 -3.34
C PRO A 117 -6.68 2.83 -3.85
N ASP A 118 -6.56 1.86 -2.94
CA ASP A 118 -6.43 0.44 -3.30
C ASP A 118 -7.71 -0.15 -3.89
N LEU A 119 -8.86 0.51 -3.72
CA LEU A 119 -10.15 0.09 -4.29
C LEU A 119 -10.41 0.73 -5.68
N ALA A 120 -9.53 1.59 -6.20
CA ALA A 120 -9.80 2.36 -7.42
C ALA A 120 -10.08 1.46 -8.63
N GLU A 121 -9.25 0.42 -8.84
CA GLU A 121 -9.42 -0.55 -9.94
C GLU A 121 -10.73 -1.36 -9.86
N TRP A 122 -11.38 -1.34 -8.69
CA TRP A 122 -12.64 -2.01 -8.42
C TRP A 122 -13.83 -1.04 -8.55
N ILE A 123 -13.79 0.10 -7.85
CA ILE A 123 -14.91 1.05 -7.71
C ILE A 123 -15.10 1.91 -8.95
N GLU A 124 -14.04 2.43 -9.57
CA GLU A 124 -14.19 3.42 -10.66
C GLU A 124 -14.89 2.84 -11.90
N PRO A 125 -14.57 1.61 -12.37
CA PRO A 125 -15.31 0.99 -13.46
C PRO A 125 -16.77 0.70 -13.08
N ALA A 126 -17.03 0.30 -11.83
CA ALA A 126 -18.39 0.07 -11.34
C ALA A 126 -19.23 1.35 -11.38
N ALA A 127 -18.69 2.47 -10.90
CA ALA A 127 -19.37 3.76 -10.92
C ALA A 127 -19.62 4.25 -12.34
N THR A 128 -18.67 4.05 -13.26
CA THR A 128 -18.83 4.41 -14.67
C THR A 128 -19.97 3.64 -15.31
N ARG A 129 -20.04 2.32 -15.08
CA ARG A 129 -21.15 1.49 -15.56
C ARG A 129 -22.48 1.89 -14.94
N TYR A 130 -22.52 2.10 -13.62
CA TYR A 130 -23.73 2.53 -12.94
C TYR A 130 -24.26 3.88 -13.46
N MET A 131 -23.39 4.87 -13.67
CA MET A 131 -23.81 6.17 -14.22
C MET A 131 -24.24 6.08 -15.69
N HIS A 132 -23.71 5.13 -16.45
CA HIS A 132 -24.16 4.86 -17.81
C HIS A 132 -25.58 4.26 -17.80
N ASP A 133 -25.83 3.30 -16.92
CA ASP A 133 -27.11 2.59 -16.84
C ASP A 133 -28.20 3.41 -16.12
N CYS A 134 -27.79 4.27 -15.19
CA CYS A 134 -28.64 5.13 -14.38
C CYS A 134 -28.29 6.62 -14.56
N PRO A 135 -28.67 7.25 -15.67
CA PRO A 135 -28.31 8.64 -16.00
C PRO A 135 -28.87 9.69 -15.04
N ASN A 136 -29.84 9.33 -14.19
CA ASN A 136 -30.37 10.19 -13.12
C ASN A 136 -29.48 10.22 -11.86
N SER A 137 -28.37 9.49 -11.85
CA SER A 137 -27.41 9.46 -10.75
C SER A 137 -26.04 9.96 -11.23
N GLN A 138 -25.42 10.82 -10.44
CA GLN A 138 -24.05 11.27 -10.64
C GLN A 138 -23.21 10.90 -9.43
N ILE A 139 -22.14 10.13 -9.66
CA ILE A 139 -21.19 9.73 -8.61
C ILE A 139 -19.93 10.56 -8.75
N LYS A 140 -19.59 11.33 -7.70
CA LYS A 140 -18.32 12.04 -7.59
C LYS A 140 -17.37 11.23 -6.73
N LEU A 141 -16.43 10.57 -7.38
CA LEU A 141 -15.42 9.73 -6.77
C LEU A 141 -14.20 10.55 -6.31
N ARG A 142 -13.71 10.27 -5.11
CA ARG A 142 -12.44 10.80 -4.58
C ARG A 142 -11.67 9.70 -3.86
N ALA A 143 -10.62 9.20 -4.51
CA ALA A 143 -9.65 8.31 -3.88
C ALA A 143 -8.82 9.10 -2.84
N MET A 144 -8.76 8.60 -1.60
CA MET A 144 -8.02 9.26 -0.52
C MET A 144 -7.60 8.26 0.55
N ARG A 145 -6.39 8.41 1.10
CA ARG A 145 -5.91 7.56 2.20
C ARG A 145 -6.83 7.73 3.41
N ASP A 146 -7.09 6.66 4.15
CA ASP A 146 -8.06 6.69 5.26
C ASP A 146 -7.71 7.76 6.31
N ILE A 147 -6.43 7.90 6.67
CA ILE A 147 -6.01 8.92 7.65
C ILE A 147 -6.24 10.34 7.13
N ASP A 148 -5.99 10.59 5.83
CA ASP A 148 -6.28 11.89 5.21
C ASP A 148 -7.80 12.12 5.11
N ALA A 149 -8.58 11.06 4.87
CA ALA A 149 -10.03 11.11 4.87
C ALA A 149 -10.59 11.49 6.23
N VAL A 150 -10.12 10.84 7.29
CA VAL A 150 -10.47 11.19 8.67
C VAL A 150 -10.19 12.67 8.95
N ARG A 151 -8.99 13.16 8.62
CA ARG A 151 -8.63 14.58 8.82
C ARG A 151 -9.54 15.53 8.04
N ALA A 152 -9.74 15.27 6.75
CA ALA A 152 -10.50 16.15 5.88
C ALA A 152 -12.01 16.16 6.18
N ILE A 153 -12.58 15.02 6.60
CA ILE A 153 -13.98 14.92 7.06
C ILE A 153 -14.14 15.65 8.40
N ALA A 154 -13.27 15.37 9.38
CA ALA A 154 -13.31 16.02 10.69
C ALA A 154 -13.17 17.55 10.60
N ALA A 155 -12.30 18.03 9.69
CA ALA A 155 -12.10 19.45 9.44
C ALA A 155 -13.22 20.11 8.60
N GLY A 156 -14.16 19.33 8.06
CA GLY A 156 -15.21 19.83 7.16
C GLY A 156 -14.70 20.31 5.80
N GLU A 157 -13.49 19.91 5.40
CA GLU A 157 -12.95 20.18 4.05
C GLU A 157 -13.67 19.34 2.99
N ILE A 158 -14.22 18.20 3.39
CA ILE A 158 -15.08 17.34 2.58
C ILE A 158 -16.27 16.83 3.38
N GLU A 159 -17.37 16.61 2.67
CA GLU A 159 -18.61 16.06 3.23
C GLU A 159 -19.11 14.97 2.28
N PRO A 160 -18.57 13.73 2.39
CA PRO A 160 -19.00 12.61 1.57
C PRO A 160 -20.42 12.19 1.94
N THR A 161 -21.16 11.69 0.95
CA THR A 161 -22.42 10.96 1.17
C THR A 161 -22.12 9.51 1.58
N LEU A 162 -21.09 8.92 0.96
CA LEU A 162 -20.64 7.55 1.19
C LEU A 162 -19.12 7.56 1.40
N TRP A 163 -18.68 6.95 2.48
CA TRP A 163 -17.27 6.72 2.77
C TRP A 163 -17.00 5.22 2.87
N ILE A 164 -16.02 4.73 2.13
CA ILE A 164 -15.59 3.33 2.14
C ILE A 164 -14.15 3.29 2.67
N PRO A 165 -13.95 3.32 4.00
CA PRO A 165 -12.64 3.15 4.59
C PRO A 165 -12.13 1.71 4.41
N ARG A 166 -10.88 1.46 4.81
CA ARG A 166 -10.35 0.09 4.85
C ARG A 166 -11.01 -0.79 5.89
N ASP A 167 -11.38 -0.20 7.03
CA ASP A 167 -11.91 -0.90 8.20
C ASP A 167 -12.77 0.06 9.01
N ARG A 168 -13.77 -0.48 9.72
CA ARG A 168 -14.67 0.29 10.59
C ARG A 168 -13.92 1.09 11.66
N SER A 169 -12.77 0.62 12.14
CA SER A 169 -11.92 1.34 13.10
C SER A 169 -11.50 2.75 12.67
N MET A 170 -11.56 3.07 11.36
CA MET A 170 -11.35 4.44 10.87
C MET A 170 -12.49 5.39 11.27
N LEU A 171 -13.71 4.88 11.46
CA LEU A 171 -14.84 5.64 12.02
C LEU A 171 -14.57 6.02 13.47
N THR A 172 -14.10 5.08 14.30
CA THR A 172 -13.68 5.33 15.68
C THR A 172 -12.63 6.46 15.74
N LEU A 173 -11.67 6.44 14.82
CA LEU A 173 -10.65 7.47 14.72
C LEU A 173 -11.22 8.83 14.25
N LEU A 174 -12.28 8.83 13.43
CA LEU A 174 -13.00 10.02 13.02
C LEU A 174 -13.80 10.61 14.19
N GLU A 175 -14.51 9.77 14.94
CA GLU A 175 -15.28 10.15 16.13
C GLU A 175 -14.39 10.81 17.18
N ALA A 176 -13.23 10.20 17.48
CA ALA A 176 -12.24 10.77 18.40
C ALA A 176 -11.68 12.14 17.96
N ARG A 177 -11.77 12.48 16.66
CA ARG A 177 -11.31 13.77 16.11
C ARG A 177 -12.46 14.72 15.79
N TRP A 178 -13.69 14.31 16.00
CA TRP A 178 -14.86 15.09 15.64
C TRP A 178 -15.07 16.24 16.62
N THR A 179 -14.86 17.48 16.17
CA THR A 179 -14.91 18.68 17.02
C THR A 179 -15.95 19.70 16.57
N ARG A 180 -16.79 19.36 15.58
CA ARG A 180 -17.73 20.28 14.92
C ARG A 180 -18.96 20.65 15.76
N GLY A 181 -19.08 20.15 17.00
CA GLY A 181 -20.16 20.49 17.94
C GLY A 181 -21.54 19.91 17.58
N GLU A 182 -21.76 19.50 16.33
CA GLU A 182 -22.86 18.66 15.89
C GLU A 182 -22.54 17.17 16.10
N ALA A 183 -23.56 16.35 16.32
CA ALA A 183 -23.36 14.90 16.38
C ALA A 183 -22.97 14.38 15.00
N LEU A 184 -21.92 13.55 14.94
CA LEU A 184 -21.57 12.83 13.73
C LEU A 184 -22.66 11.79 13.45
N ALA A 185 -23.46 12.02 12.42
CA ALA A 185 -24.52 11.10 12.01
C ALA A 185 -23.98 10.17 10.90
N VAL A 186 -23.75 8.92 11.27
CA VAL A 186 -23.32 7.85 10.35
C VAL A 186 -24.29 6.69 10.46
N ASP A 187 -24.81 6.26 9.31
CA ASP A 187 -25.53 4.99 9.19
C ASP A 187 -24.57 3.93 8.65
N ASP A 188 -24.55 2.79 9.34
CA ASP A 188 -23.73 1.66 8.96
C ASP A 188 -24.32 0.88 7.80
N GLY A 189 -23.51 0.67 6.78
CA GLY A 189 -23.78 -0.23 5.67
C GLY A 189 -23.02 -1.55 5.78
N PRO A 190 -23.21 -2.42 4.79
CA PRO A 190 -22.56 -3.73 4.76
C PRO A 190 -21.06 -3.62 4.48
N ALA A 191 -20.32 -4.65 4.92
CA ALA A 191 -18.96 -4.93 4.45
C ALA A 191 -18.99 -5.19 2.94
N LEU A 192 -18.13 -4.51 2.18
CA LEU A 192 -18.14 -4.58 0.72
C LEU A 192 -17.19 -5.63 0.16
N VAL A 193 -16.00 -5.74 0.75
CA VAL A 193 -14.94 -6.69 0.40
C VAL A 193 -14.05 -6.86 1.62
N ARG A 194 -13.34 -7.98 1.73
CA ARG A 194 -12.48 -8.22 2.89
C ARG A 194 -11.02 -8.45 2.51
N THR A 195 -10.09 -7.99 3.34
CA THR A 195 -8.66 -8.22 3.17
C THR A 195 -7.99 -8.41 4.55
N PRO A 196 -7.49 -9.61 4.87
CA PRO A 196 -6.82 -9.84 6.14
C PRO A 196 -5.46 -9.15 6.19
N MET A 197 -5.05 -8.80 7.40
CA MET A 197 -3.69 -8.38 7.70
C MET A 197 -2.76 -9.58 7.62
N VAL A 198 -1.58 -9.37 7.04
CA VAL A 198 -0.61 -10.43 6.76
C VAL A 198 0.81 -9.92 6.92
N MET A 199 1.75 -10.84 7.05
CA MET A 199 3.16 -10.57 6.82
C MET A 199 3.60 -11.14 5.49
N LEU A 200 4.29 -10.33 4.69
CA LEU A 200 5.01 -10.79 3.50
C LEU A 200 6.49 -10.87 3.85
N MET A 201 7.12 -12.04 3.69
CA MET A 201 8.50 -12.27 4.12
C MET A 201 9.30 -13.07 3.09
N TRP A 202 10.62 -12.82 3.03
CA TRP A 202 11.53 -13.72 2.31
C TRP A 202 11.54 -15.10 2.97
N LYS A 203 11.48 -16.17 2.19
CA LYS A 203 11.29 -17.53 2.70
C LYS A 203 12.38 -17.96 3.68
N ASP A 204 13.64 -17.67 3.38
CA ASP A 204 14.78 -18.02 4.22
C ASP A 204 14.81 -17.23 5.53
N ARG A 205 14.40 -15.95 5.50
CA ARG A 205 14.19 -15.12 6.70
C ARG A 205 13.01 -15.62 7.52
N LEU A 206 11.90 -15.97 6.86
CA LEU A 206 10.72 -16.56 7.50
C LEU A 206 11.09 -17.86 8.22
N ASP A 207 11.70 -18.82 7.54
CA ASP A 207 12.12 -20.09 8.13
C ASP A 207 13.10 -19.87 9.30
N ALA A 208 13.95 -18.83 9.20
CA ALA A 208 14.88 -18.50 10.26
C ALA A 208 14.20 -17.90 11.50
N LEU A 209 13.27 -16.96 11.31
CA LEU A 209 12.55 -16.28 12.40
C LEU A 209 11.55 -17.21 13.07
N ASP A 210 10.80 -17.99 12.29
CA ASP A 210 9.82 -18.96 12.79
C ASP A 210 10.47 -19.96 13.76
N ALA A 211 11.66 -20.47 13.42
CA ALA A 211 12.42 -21.37 14.27
C ALA A 211 13.06 -20.68 15.51
N ALA A 212 13.13 -19.36 15.53
CA ALA A 212 13.65 -18.60 16.68
C ALA A 212 12.56 -18.20 17.68
N LEU A 213 11.31 -18.09 17.25
CA LEU A 213 10.20 -17.71 18.11
C LEU A 213 9.64 -18.92 18.89
N PRO A 214 9.37 -18.81 20.20
CA PRO A 214 8.91 -19.94 21.01
C PRO A 214 7.62 -20.62 20.52
N ALA A 215 6.69 -19.85 19.97
CA ALA A 215 5.43 -20.33 19.41
C ALA A 215 5.38 -20.30 17.87
N GLY A 216 6.52 -20.00 17.22
CA GLY A 216 6.58 -19.67 15.80
C GLY A 216 5.91 -18.32 15.48
N LEU A 217 6.00 -17.91 14.22
CA LEU A 217 5.37 -16.69 13.70
C LEU A 217 3.86 -16.81 13.54
N ARG A 218 3.37 -18.04 13.45
CA ARG A 218 1.93 -18.30 13.42
C ARG A 218 1.34 -18.32 14.82
N GLY A 219 2.08 -18.69 15.86
CA GLY A 219 1.54 -18.69 17.22
C GLY A 219 1.43 -17.29 17.85
N ARG A 220 0.83 -17.23 19.04
CA ARG A 220 0.83 -16.05 19.92
C ARG A 220 2.24 -15.46 20.05
N GLY A 221 2.38 -14.15 19.94
CA GLY A 221 3.67 -13.46 19.91
C GLY A 221 4.19 -13.21 18.49
N GLY A 222 3.48 -13.65 17.45
CA GLY A 222 3.94 -13.56 16.06
C GLY A 222 4.10 -12.13 15.55
N TRP A 223 3.21 -11.21 15.94
CA TRP A 223 3.26 -9.80 15.53
C TRP A 223 4.36 -9.05 16.26
N SER A 224 4.34 -9.05 17.59
CA SER A 224 5.33 -8.34 18.42
C SER A 224 6.72 -8.95 18.31
N GLY A 225 6.83 -10.28 18.27
CA GLY A 225 8.09 -11.01 18.14
C GLY A 225 8.72 -10.92 16.75
N SER A 226 7.97 -10.53 15.72
CA SER A 226 8.53 -10.29 14.37
C SER A 226 9.07 -8.88 14.20
N VAL A 227 8.28 -7.87 14.58
CA VAL A 227 8.67 -6.45 14.51
C VAL A 227 9.82 -6.16 15.49
N CYS A 228 9.74 -6.70 16.70
CA CYS A 228 10.72 -6.48 17.77
C CYS A 228 11.43 -7.75 18.19
N ALA A 229 11.93 -8.49 17.21
CA ALA A 229 12.64 -9.75 17.41
C ALA A 229 13.76 -9.61 18.45
N GLY A 230 13.77 -10.54 19.42
CA GLY A 230 14.77 -10.60 20.48
C GLY A 230 14.65 -9.54 21.58
N ILE A 231 13.68 -8.62 21.51
CA ILE A 231 13.44 -7.62 22.55
C ILE A 231 12.36 -8.15 23.52
N PRO A 232 12.71 -8.47 24.79
CA PRO A 232 11.76 -9.03 25.75
C PRO A 232 10.61 -8.07 26.04
N THR A 233 9.38 -8.60 26.09
CA THR A 233 8.17 -7.81 26.45
C THR A 233 8.05 -7.56 27.96
N GLU A 234 8.65 -8.40 28.81
CA GLU A 234 8.68 -8.20 30.25
C GLU A 234 9.73 -7.16 30.69
N PRO A 235 9.41 -6.25 31.63
CA PRO A 235 10.33 -5.31 32.26
C PRO A 235 11.48 -5.90 33.08
N ARG A 236 11.65 -7.23 33.17
CA ARG A 236 12.69 -7.82 34.02
C ARG A 236 14.07 -7.51 33.43
N GLY A 237 14.78 -6.58 34.07
CA GLY A 237 16.02 -5.99 33.55
C GLY A 237 15.84 -4.70 32.73
N LEU A 238 14.62 -4.15 32.65
CA LEU A 238 14.35 -2.83 32.04
C LEU A 238 14.55 -1.65 33.03
N HIS A 239 14.86 -1.94 34.29
CA HIS A 239 15.63 -0.97 35.07
C HIS A 239 17.05 -1.04 34.51
N PRO A 240 17.64 0.07 34.02
CA PRO A 240 19.08 0.06 33.82
C PRO A 240 19.68 -0.38 35.15
N ASP A 241 20.44 -1.47 35.13
CA ASP A 241 21.39 -1.70 36.21
C ASP A 241 22.14 -0.38 36.35
N PRO A 242 22.37 0.19 37.55
CA PRO A 242 22.90 1.55 37.71
C PRO A 242 24.27 1.84 37.03
N GLY A 243 24.83 0.88 36.27
CA GLY A 243 25.99 1.00 35.40
C GLY A 243 25.77 0.68 33.91
N GLU A 244 24.58 0.26 33.44
CA GLU A 244 24.28 0.13 32.01
C GLU A 244 23.80 1.48 31.48
N GLY A 245 24.66 2.16 30.70
CA GLY A 245 24.35 3.45 30.10
C GLY A 245 23.09 3.39 29.23
N LYS A 246 22.41 4.54 29.06
CA LYS A 246 21.34 4.66 28.06
C LYS A 246 21.87 4.17 26.71
N LEU A 247 21.15 3.24 26.08
CA LEU A 247 21.46 2.82 24.71
C LEU A 247 21.46 4.07 23.81
N GLU A 248 22.46 4.18 22.94
CA GLU A 248 22.42 5.17 21.88
C GLU A 248 21.27 4.84 20.92
N ARG A 249 20.67 5.87 20.33
CA ARG A 249 19.50 5.70 19.44
C ARG A 249 19.75 4.70 18.32
N ASP A 250 20.95 4.70 17.73
CA ASP A 250 21.31 3.80 16.63
C ASP A 250 21.38 2.32 17.08
N ALA A 251 21.49 2.04 18.38
CA ALA A 251 21.44 0.71 18.95
C ALA A 251 20.01 0.27 19.34
N MET A 252 19.02 1.16 19.21
CA MET A 252 17.62 0.88 19.49
C MET A 252 16.93 0.26 18.27
N VAL A 253 17.39 -0.93 17.91
CA VAL A 253 16.96 -1.73 16.76
C VAL A 253 16.73 -3.19 17.21
N PRO A 254 16.01 -4.02 16.44
CA PRO A 254 15.83 -5.42 16.78
C PRO A 254 17.17 -6.18 16.78
N ILE A 255 17.18 -7.36 17.39
CA ILE A 255 18.39 -8.19 17.49
C ILE A 255 18.98 -8.54 16.11
N SER A 256 20.29 -8.81 16.04
CA SER A 256 20.90 -9.33 14.81
C SER A 256 20.50 -10.78 14.52
N TRP A 257 20.46 -11.15 13.25
CA TRP A 257 20.21 -12.54 12.83
C TRP A 257 21.25 -13.51 13.40
N ALA A 258 22.52 -13.09 13.48
CA ALA A 258 23.60 -13.91 14.02
C ALA A 258 23.41 -14.20 15.50
N GLU A 259 22.97 -13.20 16.28
CA GLU A 259 22.71 -13.34 17.71
C GLU A 259 21.43 -14.14 17.97
N LEU A 260 20.34 -13.82 17.28
CA LEU A 260 19.04 -14.48 17.44
C LEU A 260 19.13 -15.99 17.24
N ARG A 261 19.92 -16.41 16.25
CA ARG A 261 20.05 -17.82 15.87
C ARG A 261 21.27 -18.49 16.47
N HIS A 262 22.17 -17.73 17.10
CA HIS A 262 23.51 -18.18 17.47
C HIS A 262 24.28 -18.77 16.27
N GLU A 263 24.10 -18.16 15.09
CA GLU A 263 24.64 -18.64 13.81
C GLU A 263 25.46 -17.53 13.12
N PRO A 264 26.80 -17.49 13.28
CA PRO A 264 27.65 -16.42 12.75
C PRO A 264 27.57 -16.22 11.23
N ARG A 265 27.20 -17.28 10.48
CA ARG A 265 26.99 -17.22 9.03
C ARG A 265 25.87 -16.26 8.62
N LEU A 266 24.95 -15.95 9.53
CA LEU A 266 23.83 -15.03 9.30
C LEU A 266 24.20 -13.56 9.59
N ALA A 267 25.44 -13.27 10.01
CA ALA A 267 25.88 -11.91 10.29
C ALA A 267 25.73 -10.97 9.07
N GLY A 268 25.86 -11.51 7.85
CA GLY A 268 25.65 -10.76 6.62
C GLY A 268 24.19 -10.31 6.38
N TRP A 269 23.23 -10.84 7.11
CA TRP A 269 21.82 -10.41 7.04
C TRP A 269 21.52 -9.20 7.93
N GLY A 270 22.44 -8.84 8.84
CA GLY A 270 22.26 -7.70 9.74
C GLY A 270 21.21 -7.92 10.83
N HIS A 271 20.40 -6.90 11.08
CA HIS A 271 19.32 -6.91 12.06
C HIS A 271 18.03 -7.47 11.47
N VAL A 272 17.23 -8.15 12.29
CA VAL A 272 15.89 -8.59 11.86
C VAL A 272 15.06 -7.34 11.55
N ARG A 273 14.50 -7.27 10.35
CA ARG A 273 13.69 -6.12 9.90
C ARG A 273 12.37 -6.54 9.29
N VAL A 274 11.33 -6.59 10.12
CA VAL A 274 9.94 -6.70 9.68
C VAL A 274 9.30 -5.33 9.81
N ASP A 275 9.20 -4.62 8.69
CA ASP A 275 8.80 -3.21 8.67
C ASP A 275 7.27 -3.08 8.58
N HIS A 276 6.72 -1.99 9.12
CA HIS A 276 5.33 -1.57 8.88
C HIS A 276 5.31 -0.17 8.25
N ALA A 277 4.16 0.20 7.65
CA ALA A 277 3.98 1.54 7.10
C ALA A 277 3.82 2.56 8.23
N SER A 278 4.03 3.84 7.95
CA SER A 278 3.89 4.88 8.98
C SER A 278 2.48 4.88 9.58
N PRO A 279 2.32 4.69 10.91
CA PRO A 279 1.02 4.73 11.57
C PRO A 279 0.28 6.07 11.42
N SER A 280 1.03 7.16 11.26
CA SER A 280 0.49 8.51 11.10
C SER A 280 -0.01 8.84 9.69
N ASP A 281 0.40 8.07 8.69
CA ASP A 281 0.09 8.31 7.27
C ASP A 281 -0.72 7.20 6.61
N SER A 282 -0.74 6.01 7.20
CA SER A 282 -1.25 4.78 6.58
C SER A 282 -2.10 4.00 7.56
N SER A 283 -3.36 3.73 7.20
CA SER A 283 -4.23 2.83 7.97
C SER A 283 -3.63 1.43 8.13
N VAL A 284 -2.97 0.89 7.09
CA VAL A 284 -2.23 -0.38 7.20
C VAL A 284 -1.12 -0.31 8.24
N GLY A 285 -0.47 0.86 8.37
CA GLY A 285 0.58 1.07 9.36
C GLY A 285 0.02 1.13 10.78
N LEU A 286 -1.06 1.90 10.95
CA LEU A 286 -1.75 2.05 12.23
C LEU A 286 -2.33 0.72 12.70
N LEU A 287 -3.09 0.03 11.86
CA LEU A 287 -3.70 -1.25 12.18
C LEU A 287 -2.66 -2.36 12.40
N GLY A 288 -1.56 -2.33 11.64
CA GLY A 288 -0.43 -3.23 11.87
C GLY A 288 0.21 -3.01 13.24
N LEU A 289 0.45 -1.75 13.61
CA LEU A 289 0.95 -1.39 14.93
C LEU A 289 -0.04 -1.74 16.04
N THR A 290 -1.35 -1.62 15.81
CA THR A 290 -2.38 -2.04 16.75
C THR A 290 -2.35 -3.55 16.99
N LEU A 291 -2.11 -4.36 15.96
CA LEU A 291 -1.93 -5.81 16.12
C LEU A 291 -0.66 -6.14 16.92
N VAL A 292 0.43 -5.41 16.69
CA VAL A 292 1.66 -5.51 17.50
C VAL A 292 1.39 -5.15 18.96
N ALA A 293 0.63 -4.08 19.21
CA ALA A 293 0.27 -3.61 20.54
C ALA A 293 -0.64 -4.60 21.28
N ARG A 294 -1.61 -5.19 20.58
CA ARG A 294 -2.51 -6.24 21.11
C ARG A 294 -1.70 -7.47 21.51
N ASP A 295 -0.84 -7.95 20.62
CA ASP A 295 0.00 -9.12 20.86
C ASP A 295 0.98 -8.87 22.02
N TYR A 296 1.53 -7.66 22.12
CA TYR A 296 2.32 -7.21 23.28
C TYR A 296 1.51 -7.29 24.57
N ALA A 297 0.32 -6.70 24.63
CA ALA A 297 -0.53 -6.69 25.81
C ALA A 297 -0.94 -8.11 26.23
N GLN A 298 -1.34 -8.96 25.28
CA GLN A 298 -1.68 -10.36 25.54
C GLN A 298 -0.48 -11.17 26.06
N SER A 299 0.74 -10.89 25.57
CA SER A 299 1.96 -11.52 26.11
C SER A 299 2.19 -11.18 27.59
N ARG A 300 1.60 -10.07 28.06
CA ARG A 300 1.65 -9.58 29.44
C ARG A 300 0.40 -9.98 30.24
N GLY A 301 -0.53 -10.73 29.66
CA GLY A 301 -1.79 -11.14 30.30
C GLY A 301 -2.84 -10.02 30.37
N HIS A 302 -2.73 -9.02 29.48
CA HIS A 302 -3.57 -7.84 29.42
C HIS A 302 -4.39 -7.77 28.12
N SER A 303 -5.43 -6.96 28.16
CA SER A 303 -6.23 -6.59 27.00
C SER A 303 -5.59 -5.41 26.25
N LEU A 304 -6.07 -5.08 25.04
CA LEU A 304 -5.52 -3.95 24.29
C LEU A 304 -5.91 -2.61 24.95
N GLU A 305 -7.07 -2.58 25.57
CA GLU A 305 -7.69 -1.44 26.25
C GLU A 305 -6.86 -1.04 27.49
N ASP A 306 -6.18 -2.00 28.13
CA ASP A 306 -5.26 -1.75 29.25
C ASP A 306 -4.06 -0.86 28.85
N LEU A 307 -3.83 -0.58 27.56
CA LEU A 307 -2.77 0.34 27.10
C LEU A 307 -3.11 1.82 27.31
N GLU A 308 -4.39 2.15 27.47
CA GLU A 308 -4.86 3.51 27.77
C GLU A 308 -4.46 3.93 29.18
N ASP A 309 -4.41 2.96 30.10
CA ASP A 309 -4.01 3.17 31.48
C ASP A 309 -2.53 3.59 31.58
N PHE A 310 -2.33 4.87 31.92
CA PHE A 310 -1.02 5.52 32.02
C PHE A 310 -0.07 4.89 33.06
N ASP A 311 -0.59 4.14 34.02
CA ASP A 311 0.16 3.88 35.24
C ASP A 311 1.31 2.88 35.04
N ARG A 312 1.22 1.90 34.10
CA ARG A 312 2.36 1.00 33.77
C ARG A 312 2.41 0.43 32.35
N LEU A 313 1.32 -0.15 31.83
CA LEU A 313 1.40 -0.95 30.60
C LEU A 313 1.72 -0.10 29.37
N GLY A 314 1.05 1.05 29.20
CA GLY A 314 1.35 1.96 28.09
C GLY A 314 2.79 2.51 28.12
N ALA A 315 3.33 2.79 29.31
CA ALA A 315 4.70 3.25 29.48
C ALA A 315 5.75 2.15 29.25
N ASP A 316 5.45 0.90 29.65
CA ASP A 316 6.26 -0.28 29.33
C ASP A 316 6.27 -0.54 27.82
N PHE A 317 5.10 -0.45 27.18
CA PHE A 317 4.95 -0.60 25.73
C PHE A 317 5.76 0.45 24.97
N GLN A 318 5.66 1.73 25.36
CA GLN A 318 6.43 2.81 24.76
C GLN A 318 7.95 2.57 24.89
N ARG A 319 8.45 2.17 26.06
CA ARG A 319 9.87 1.84 26.26
C ARG A 319 10.32 0.64 25.44
N TRP A 320 9.45 -0.36 25.30
CA TRP A 320 9.71 -1.54 24.48
C TRP A 320 9.80 -1.17 22.99
N LEU A 321 8.86 -0.37 22.49
CA LEU A 321 8.92 0.21 21.13
C LEU A 321 10.16 1.06 20.93
N GLU A 322 10.53 1.91 21.89
CA GLU A 322 11.71 2.77 21.80
C GLU A 322 12.96 1.91 21.53
N ARG A 323 13.18 0.85 22.32
CA ARG A 323 14.33 -0.06 22.16
C ARG A 323 14.38 -0.80 20.83
N CYS A 324 13.25 -0.94 20.17
CA CYS A 324 13.10 -1.74 18.96
C CYS A 324 13.09 -0.90 17.69
N GLU A 325 12.48 0.28 17.73
CA GLU A 325 12.21 1.06 16.53
C GLU A 325 12.93 2.40 16.47
N ALA A 326 13.39 2.98 17.58
CA ALA A 326 13.89 4.35 17.59
C ALA A 326 15.15 4.55 16.71
N GLY A 327 15.95 3.50 16.52
CA GLY A 327 17.12 3.47 15.64
C GLY A 327 16.84 3.08 14.19
N LEU A 328 15.60 2.67 13.87
CA LEU A 328 15.24 2.28 12.50
C LEU A 328 15.11 3.49 11.56
N PRO A 329 15.19 3.29 10.23
CA PRO A 329 14.86 4.32 9.26
C PRO A 329 13.40 4.77 9.36
N GLN A 330 13.09 5.94 8.80
CA GLN A 330 11.70 6.41 8.70
C GLN A 330 10.84 5.40 7.93
N PRO A 331 9.67 5.02 8.46
CA PRO A 331 8.77 4.09 7.78
C PRO A 331 8.23 4.69 6.50
N LYS A 332 7.79 3.83 5.57
CA LYS A 332 7.19 4.29 4.32
C LYS A 332 5.78 4.85 4.57
N ALA A 333 5.44 5.91 3.85
CA ALA A 333 4.18 6.63 4.03
C ALA A 333 2.90 5.82 3.69
N THR A 334 3.00 4.70 2.95
CA THR A 334 1.84 3.87 2.61
C THR A 334 2.17 2.38 2.65
N GLY A 335 1.19 1.54 2.99
CA GLY A 335 1.31 0.08 2.93
C GLY A 335 1.68 -0.43 1.52
N ARG A 336 1.09 0.17 0.47
CA ARG A 336 1.45 -0.16 -0.92
C ARG A 336 2.92 0.16 -1.22
N LEU A 337 3.39 1.37 -0.88
CA LEU A 337 4.79 1.74 -1.12
C LEU A 337 5.75 0.84 -0.35
N LEU A 338 5.42 0.48 0.90
CA LEU A 338 6.21 -0.45 1.69
C LEU A 338 6.31 -1.82 1.01
N THR A 339 5.17 -2.41 0.67
CA THR A 339 5.08 -3.75 0.06
C THR A 339 5.82 -3.80 -1.27
N GLU A 340 5.68 -2.76 -2.09
CA GLU A 340 6.42 -2.61 -3.35
C GLU A 340 7.92 -2.45 -3.13
N THR A 341 8.34 -1.66 -2.14
CA THR A 341 9.75 -1.39 -1.85
C THR A 341 10.49 -2.64 -1.39
N MET A 342 9.86 -3.47 -0.54
CA MET A 342 10.44 -4.77 -0.13
C MET A 342 10.83 -5.61 -1.35
N PHE A 343 9.96 -5.66 -2.36
CA PHE A 343 10.24 -6.40 -3.58
C PHE A 343 11.27 -5.72 -4.48
N ASN A 344 11.14 -4.42 -4.72
CA ASN A 344 11.98 -3.67 -5.66
C ASN A 344 13.44 -3.54 -5.19
N LEU A 345 13.69 -3.55 -3.88
CA LEU A 345 15.05 -3.55 -3.33
C LEU A 345 15.71 -4.94 -3.30
N GLY A 346 14.93 -6.01 -3.52
CA GLY A 346 15.43 -7.38 -3.58
C GLY A 346 15.93 -7.93 -2.24
N ASP A 347 16.80 -8.94 -2.30
CA ASP A 347 17.35 -9.61 -1.11
C ASP A 347 18.02 -8.60 -0.15
N PRO A 348 17.59 -8.53 1.13
CA PRO A 348 18.15 -7.62 2.11
C PRO A 348 19.66 -7.81 2.32
N GLY A 349 20.22 -8.99 2.03
CA GLY A 349 21.67 -9.22 2.08
C GLY A 349 22.49 -8.41 1.07
N GLN A 350 21.84 -7.76 0.09
CA GLN A 350 22.47 -6.90 -0.92
C GLN A 350 22.19 -5.40 -0.70
N SER A 351 21.37 -5.04 0.28
CA SER A 351 20.99 -3.65 0.55
C SER A 351 20.83 -3.41 2.05
N SER A 352 21.62 -2.48 2.60
CA SER A 352 21.48 -2.03 4.00
C SER A 352 20.09 -1.45 4.34
N ASN A 353 19.26 -1.21 3.33
CA ASN A 353 17.91 -0.66 3.44
C ASN A 353 16.80 -1.66 3.09
N GLY A 354 17.13 -2.93 2.83
CA GLY A 354 16.15 -3.98 2.57
C GLY A 354 15.39 -4.39 3.85
N SER A 355 14.15 -4.84 3.66
CA SER A 355 13.33 -5.41 4.73
C SER A 355 13.32 -6.94 4.59
N ASP A 356 13.44 -7.66 5.70
CA ASP A 356 13.29 -9.13 5.74
C ASP A 356 11.82 -9.54 5.58
N GLY A 357 10.92 -8.67 6.02
CA GLY A 357 9.48 -8.79 5.85
C GLY A 357 8.77 -7.46 5.99
N VAL A 358 7.48 -7.45 5.66
CA VAL A 358 6.61 -6.29 5.85
C VAL A 358 5.22 -6.69 6.33
N ILE A 359 4.64 -5.88 7.20
CA ILE A 359 3.21 -5.95 7.52
C ILE A 359 2.44 -5.30 6.36
N SER A 360 1.47 -6.04 5.82
CA SER A 360 0.65 -5.61 4.69
C SER A 360 -0.76 -6.18 4.77
N THR A 361 -1.54 -5.96 3.72
CA THR A 361 -2.83 -6.65 3.52
C THR A 361 -2.66 -7.73 2.47
N GLU A 362 -3.47 -8.78 2.53
CA GLU A 362 -3.44 -9.89 1.57
C GLU A 362 -3.55 -9.41 0.13
N GLN A 363 -4.46 -8.47 -0.14
CA GLN A 363 -4.66 -7.89 -1.46
C GLN A 363 -3.38 -7.21 -2.00
N LEU A 364 -2.69 -6.43 -1.17
CA LEU A 364 -1.44 -5.79 -1.57
C LEU A 364 -0.32 -6.81 -1.75
N ALA A 365 -0.24 -7.83 -0.88
CA ALA A 365 0.70 -8.93 -1.02
C ALA A 365 0.51 -9.69 -2.34
N PHE A 366 -0.74 -9.93 -2.77
CA PHE A 366 -1.03 -10.63 -4.03
C PHE A 366 -0.51 -9.88 -5.26
N SER A 367 -0.52 -8.54 -5.24
CA SER A 367 0.03 -7.73 -6.33
C SER A 367 1.53 -7.98 -6.54
N VAL A 368 2.28 -8.14 -5.44
CA VAL A 368 3.71 -8.46 -5.45
C VAL A 368 3.95 -9.92 -5.81
N LEU A 369 3.26 -10.83 -5.12
CA LEU A 369 3.39 -12.27 -5.33
C LEU A 369 3.07 -12.64 -6.78
N THR A 370 2.07 -12.04 -7.41
CA THR A 370 1.74 -12.27 -8.82
C THR A 370 2.91 -12.00 -9.77
N ARG A 371 3.72 -10.96 -9.50
CA ARG A 371 4.88 -10.61 -10.33
C ARG A 371 6.06 -11.55 -10.06
N ILE A 372 6.25 -11.94 -8.81
CA ILE A 372 7.24 -12.96 -8.41
C ILE A 372 6.91 -14.29 -9.10
N ASP A 373 5.64 -14.67 -9.05
CA ASP A 373 5.09 -15.91 -9.58
C ASP A 373 5.29 -16.07 -11.09
N ALA A 374 5.33 -14.95 -11.81
CA ALA A 374 5.59 -14.91 -13.24
C ALA A 374 7.05 -15.27 -13.62
N HIS A 375 7.96 -15.38 -12.64
CA HIS A 375 9.38 -15.66 -12.85
C HIS A 375 9.80 -16.96 -12.14
N GLU A 376 10.30 -17.95 -12.90
CA GLU A 376 10.62 -19.30 -12.40
C GLU A 376 11.60 -19.31 -11.21
N ALA A 377 12.59 -18.42 -11.20
CA ALA A 377 13.56 -18.30 -10.10
C ALA A 377 12.99 -17.65 -8.82
N GLY A 378 11.84 -16.96 -8.90
CA GLY A 378 11.23 -16.24 -7.78
C GLY A 378 10.17 -17.05 -7.00
N VAL A 379 9.72 -18.18 -7.55
CA VAL A 379 8.55 -18.95 -7.08
C VAL A 379 8.63 -19.37 -5.60
N GLU A 380 9.83 -19.53 -5.04
CA GLU A 380 10.01 -19.90 -3.64
C GLU A 380 10.58 -18.80 -2.75
N ALA A 381 10.86 -17.62 -3.31
CA ALA A 381 11.64 -16.60 -2.60
C ALA A 381 10.84 -15.85 -1.53
N VAL A 382 9.52 -15.72 -1.71
CA VAL A 382 8.65 -14.93 -0.82
C VAL A 382 7.43 -15.74 -0.38
N ARG A 383 7.04 -15.55 0.87
CA ARG A 383 5.90 -16.20 1.51
C ARG A 383 4.99 -15.17 2.18
N ILE A 384 3.69 -15.45 2.12
CA ILE A 384 2.68 -14.77 2.92
C ILE A 384 2.42 -15.60 4.19
N VAL A 385 2.30 -14.91 5.31
CA VAL A 385 2.03 -15.49 6.62
C VAL A 385 0.81 -14.79 7.20
N TYR A 386 -0.08 -15.59 7.77
CA TYR A 386 -1.22 -15.14 8.56
C TYR A 386 -0.88 -15.53 10.00
N PRO A 387 -0.36 -14.59 10.82
CA PRO A 387 -0.15 -14.83 12.24
C PRO A 387 -1.48 -15.10 12.96
N ASP A 388 -1.43 -15.79 14.11
CA ASP A 388 -2.57 -15.89 15.03
C ASP A 388 -3.00 -14.48 15.47
N ASP A 389 -4.28 -14.37 15.84
CA ASP A 389 -4.92 -13.10 16.21
C ASP A 389 -4.82 -12.02 15.10
N THR A 390 -4.63 -12.44 13.84
CA THR A 390 -4.74 -11.55 12.70
C THR A 390 -6.15 -11.01 12.54
N ALA A 391 -6.25 -9.85 11.92
CA ALA A 391 -7.48 -9.16 11.68
C ALA A 391 -7.95 -9.27 10.24
N GLN A 392 -9.26 -9.31 10.07
CA GLN A 392 -9.90 -9.10 8.78
C GLN A 392 -10.38 -7.66 8.66
N LEU A 393 -9.94 -6.97 7.61
CA LEU A 393 -10.42 -5.63 7.28
C LEU A 393 -11.58 -5.76 6.29
N ASP A 394 -12.71 -5.11 6.56
CA ASP A 394 -14.01 -5.43 5.95
C ASP A 394 -14.56 -4.37 4.99
N HIS A 395 -13.85 -3.26 4.81
CA HIS A 395 -14.20 -2.17 3.90
C HIS A 395 -15.69 -1.79 3.93
N PRO A 396 -16.21 -1.28 5.07
CA PRO A 396 -17.63 -1.06 5.24
C PRO A 396 -18.10 0.12 4.38
N ALA A 397 -19.34 0.06 3.92
CA ALA A 397 -20.02 1.21 3.35
C ALA A 397 -20.57 2.10 4.49
N LEU A 398 -19.96 3.24 4.76
CA LEU A 398 -20.43 4.19 5.78
C LEU A 398 -21.22 5.32 5.12
N PHE A 399 -22.48 5.47 5.47
CA PHE A 399 -23.34 6.54 4.95
C PHE A 399 -23.30 7.72 5.90
N LEU A 400 -22.72 8.84 5.45
CA LEU A 400 -22.62 10.04 6.27
C LEU A 400 -23.79 10.96 5.96
N ALA A 401 -24.63 11.24 6.96
CA ALA A 401 -25.78 12.13 6.84
C ALA A 401 -25.37 13.61 6.91
N LEU A 402 -24.32 13.97 6.15
CA LEU A 402 -23.82 15.33 6.00
C LEU A 402 -24.48 16.06 4.80
N GLY A 403 -25.42 15.41 4.09
CA GLY A 403 -26.08 15.89 2.86
C GLY A 403 -27.62 15.84 2.88
N GLU A 404 -28.26 16.06 1.72
CA GLU A 404 -29.73 16.04 1.59
C GLU A 404 -30.32 14.62 1.70
N HIS A 405 -31.57 14.52 2.18
CA HIS A 405 -32.25 13.26 2.51
C HIS A 405 -32.34 12.21 1.37
N ASP A 406 -32.38 12.63 0.10
CA ASP A 406 -32.53 11.70 -1.03
C ASP A 406 -31.19 11.11 -1.53
N GLU A 407 -30.04 11.65 -1.12
CA GLU A 407 -28.71 11.18 -1.57
C GLU A 407 -28.40 9.76 -1.06
N GLY A 408 -28.88 9.41 0.15
CA GLY A 408 -28.65 8.11 0.78
C GLY A 408 -29.21 6.94 -0.03
N ALA A 409 -30.39 7.11 -0.64
CA ALA A 409 -31.01 6.05 -1.46
C ALA A 409 -30.20 5.75 -2.73
N VAL A 410 -29.56 6.76 -3.32
CA VAL A 410 -28.70 6.60 -4.50
C VAL A 410 -27.38 5.94 -4.10
N ALA A 411 -26.82 6.35 -2.96
CA ALA A 411 -25.63 5.72 -2.40
C ALA A 411 -25.87 4.23 -2.10
N GLN A 412 -27.03 3.89 -1.52
CA GLN A 412 -27.40 2.50 -1.25
C GLN A 412 -27.48 1.66 -2.54
N ARG A 413 -28.13 2.17 -3.59
CA ARG A 413 -28.18 1.45 -4.87
C ARG A 413 -26.80 1.24 -5.48
N PHE A 414 -25.90 2.20 -5.32
CA PHE A 414 -24.51 2.02 -5.75
C PHE A 414 -23.78 0.95 -4.92
N VAL A 415 -24.03 0.89 -3.61
CA VAL A 415 -23.56 -0.19 -2.73
C VAL A 415 -24.09 -1.55 -3.18
N ASP A 416 -25.36 -1.64 -3.57
CA ASP A 416 -25.95 -2.89 -4.09
C ASP A 416 -25.25 -3.35 -5.39
N VAL A 417 -24.86 -2.41 -6.26
CA VAL A 417 -24.04 -2.72 -7.45
C VAL A 417 -22.67 -3.26 -7.06
N LEU A 418 -22.04 -2.71 -6.03
CA LEU A 418 -20.76 -3.19 -5.53
C LEU A 418 -20.85 -4.61 -4.95
N LEU A 419 -21.98 -4.96 -4.35
CA LEU A 419 -22.26 -6.30 -3.82
C LEU A 419 -22.75 -7.30 -4.88
N GLY A 420 -23.06 -6.84 -6.09
CA GLY A 420 -23.46 -7.69 -7.20
C GLY A 420 -22.39 -8.73 -7.58
N GLU A 421 -22.83 -9.90 -8.02
CA GLU A 421 -21.98 -11.05 -8.35
C GLU A 421 -20.83 -10.69 -9.30
N GLU A 422 -21.12 -9.96 -10.39
CA GLU A 422 -20.11 -9.54 -11.37
C GLU A 422 -19.00 -8.68 -10.73
N GLN A 423 -19.41 -7.73 -9.88
CA GLN A 423 -18.49 -6.80 -9.25
C GLN A 423 -17.67 -7.50 -8.14
N GLN A 424 -18.26 -8.46 -7.45
CA GLN A 424 -17.60 -9.28 -6.44
C GLN A 424 -16.63 -10.31 -7.06
N ALA A 425 -16.96 -10.87 -8.24
CA ALA A 425 -16.02 -11.67 -9.02
C ALA A 425 -14.81 -10.83 -9.45
N ARG A 426 -15.03 -9.56 -9.85
CA ARG A 426 -13.93 -8.63 -10.13
C ARG A 426 -13.10 -8.32 -8.88
N ALA A 427 -13.71 -8.21 -7.71
CA ALA A 427 -12.99 -8.04 -6.44
C ALA A 427 -12.04 -9.22 -6.18
N LEU A 428 -12.51 -10.44 -6.41
CA LEU A 428 -11.73 -11.67 -6.27
C LEU A 428 -10.49 -11.68 -7.17
N GLU A 429 -10.63 -11.30 -8.44
CA GLU A 429 -9.51 -11.18 -9.38
C GLU A 429 -8.45 -10.18 -8.90
N LEU A 430 -8.88 -9.12 -8.24
CA LEU A 430 -8.02 -8.08 -7.67
C LEU A 430 -7.41 -8.49 -6.31
N GLY A 431 -7.71 -9.69 -5.82
CA GLY A 431 -7.17 -10.23 -4.57
C GLY A 431 -7.93 -9.85 -3.31
N PHE A 432 -9.15 -9.31 -3.44
CA PHE A 432 -10.05 -9.13 -2.30
C PHE A 432 -10.87 -10.39 -2.05
N ARG A 433 -11.23 -10.64 -0.80
CA ARG A 433 -12.21 -11.68 -0.45
C ARG A 433 -13.62 -11.11 -0.64
N PRO A 434 -14.47 -11.75 -1.47
CA PRO A 434 -15.84 -11.28 -1.68
C PRO A 434 -16.65 -11.20 -0.39
N ALA A 435 -17.50 -10.20 -0.28
CA ALA A 435 -18.53 -10.11 0.76
C ALA A 435 -19.81 -10.86 0.36
N ASN A 436 -20.08 -10.96 -0.95
CA ASN A 436 -21.21 -11.73 -1.47
C ASN A 436 -20.91 -13.24 -1.39
N PRO A 437 -21.71 -14.02 -0.62
CA PRO A 437 -21.46 -15.45 -0.42
C PRO A 437 -21.64 -16.29 -1.69
N GLU A 438 -22.35 -15.78 -2.70
CA GLU A 438 -22.51 -16.47 -4.00
C GLU A 438 -21.21 -16.48 -4.82
N VAL A 439 -20.23 -15.61 -4.49
CA VAL A 439 -18.92 -15.60 -5.14
C VAL A 439 -17.90 -16.33 -4.27
N GLU A 440 -17.72 -17.63 -4.56
CA GLU A 440 -16.81 -18.48 -3.80
C GLU A 440 -15.32 -18.22 -4.13
N LEU A 441 -14.46 -18.20 -3.10
CA LEU A 441 -12.99 -18.13 -3.27
C LEU A 441 -12.40 -19.30 -4.08
N ARG A 442 -13.11 -20.43 -4.11
CA ARG A 442 -12.72 -21.65 -4.84
C ARG A 442 -13.21 -21.65 -6.29
N SER A 443 -13.95 -20.63 -6.72
CA SER A 443 -14.45 -20.55 -8.08
C SER A 443 -13.31 -20.54 -9.09
N TYR A 444 -13.46 -21.36 -10.13
CA TYR A 444 -12.58 -21.38 -11.31
C TYR A 444 -13.12 -20.50 -12.44
N ASP A 445 -14.36 -20.02 -12.32
CA ASP A 445 -15.05 -19.24 -13.35
C ASP A 445 -14.69 -17.75 -13.24
N ALA A 446 -14.22 -17.30 -12.07
CA ALA A 446 -13.75 -15.95 -11.81
C ALA A 446 -12.30 -15.74 -12.31
N GLY A 447 -12.10 -15.73 -13.62
CA GLY A 447 -10.86 -15.26 -14.27
C GLY A 447 -9.55 -15.81 -13.66
N PRO A 448 -8.44 -15.03 -13.65
CA PRO A 448 -7.22 -15.43 -12.97
C PRO A 448 -7.39 -15.33 -11.45
N ASN A 449 -7.89 -16.40 -10.81
CA ASN A 449 -8.07 -16.46 -9.36
C ASN A 449 -6.72 -16.49 -8.60
N PRO A 450 -6.31 -15.40 -7.91
CA PRO A 450 -5.03 -15.35 -7.22
C PRO A 450 -4.99 -16.25 -5.97
N PHE A 451 -6.13 -16.47 -5.31
CA PHE A 451 -6.23 -17.30 -4.11
C PHE A 451 -5.83 -18.75 -4.37
N LEU A 452 -6.20 -19.29 -5.54
CA LEU A 452 -5.82 -20.65 -5.95
C LEU A 452 -4.40 -20.71 -6.51
N ARG A 453 -4.02 -19.72 -7.34
CA ARG A 453 -2.72 -19.72 -8.01
C ARG A 453 -1.55 -19.54 -7.04
N LEU A 454 -1.72 -18.66 -6.05
CA LEU A 454 -0.66 -18.25 -5.13
C LEU A 454 -0.56 -19.11 -3.86
N ARG A 455 -1.30 -20.22 -3.76
CA ARG A 455 -1.23 -21.15 -2.60
C ARG A 455 0.18 -21.61 -2.26
N ARG A 456 1.04 -21.79 -3.28
CA ARG A 456 2.45 -22.16 -3.08
C ARG A 456 3.26 -21.12 -2.30
N HIS A 457 2.81 -19.87 -2.27
CA HIS A 457 3.39 -18.79 -1.46
C HIS A 457 2.85 -18.76 -0.03
N GLY A 458 1.94 -19.66 0.36
CA GLY A 458 1.36 -19.71 1.70
C GLY A 458 -0.06 -19.16 1.80
N VAL A 459 -0.69 -18.76 0.68
CA VAL A 459 -2.07 -18.26 0.66
C VAL A 459 -3.04 -19.32 1.16
N GLN A 460 -3.92 -18.92 2.08
CA GLN A 460 -4.92 -19.77 2.71
C GLN A 460 -6.33 -19.36 2.27
N LEU A 461 -7.18 -20.33 1.95
CA LEU A 461 -8.56 -20.05 1.52
C LEU A 461 -9.48 -19.84 2.72
N GLU A 462 -9.34 -20.71 3.71
CA GLU A 462 -10.02 -20.65 5.00
C GLU A 462 -9.05 -20.05 6.01
N LEU A 463 -9.53 -19.03 6.72
CA LEU A 463 -8.78 -18.36 7.78
C LEU A 463 -9.58 -18.53 9.07
N ASP A 464 -8.88 -18.86 10.14
CA ASP A 464 -9.46 -18.86 11.49
C ASP A 464 -9.35 -17.44 12.05
N ILE A 465 -10.18 -16.54 11.51
CA ILE A 465 -10.28 -15.15 11.97
C ILE A 465 -11.65 -14.99 12.60
N ALA A 466 -11.66 -14.85 13.93
CA ALA A 466 -12.91 -14.72 14.66
C ALA A 466 -13.52 -13.32 14.56
N GLU A 467 -12.71 -12.27 14.33
CA GLU A 467 -13.11 -10.89 14.59
C GLU A 467 -12.54 -9.89 13.57
N THR A 468 -13.30 -8.83 13.26
CA THR A 468 -12.79 -7.65 12.55
C THR A 468 -12.16 -6.67 13.55
N LEU A 469 -11.14 -5.89 13.15
CA LEU A 469 -10.50 -4.98 14.10
C LEU A 469 -11.47 -3.91 14.62
N GLY A 470 -12.30 -3.35 13.74
CA GLY A 470 -13.25 -2.32 14.13
C GLY A 470 -14.40 -2.78 15.02
N GLU A 471 -14.63 -4.08 15.20
CA GLU A 471 -15.58 -4.60 16.20
C GLU A 471 -14.96 -4.73 17.59
N VAL A 472 -13.63 -4.81 17.67
CA VAL A 472 -12.89 -5.11 18.91
C VAL A 472 -12.26 -3.86 19.51
N ILE A 473 -11.89 -2.89 18.67
CA ILE A 473 -11.20 -1.69 19.13
C ILE A 473 -12.22 -0.67 19.64
N GLU A 474 -12.21 -0.45 20.96
CA GLU A 474 -12.97 0.62 21.62
C GLU A 474 -12.43 2.03 21.28
N ASP A 475 -13.19 3.05 21.64
CA ASP A 475 -12.90 4.46 21.37
C ASP A 475 -11.53 4.86 21.96
N GLU A 476 -10.76 5.67 21.22
CA GLU A 476 -9.43 6.23 21.59
C GLU A 476 -8.20 5.30 21.52
N VAL A 477 -8.33 3.97 21.59
CA VAL A 477 -7.18 3.03 21.56
C VAL A 477 -6.22 3.27 20.38
N LEU A 478 -6.76 3.50 19.17
CA LEU A 478 -5.94 3.80 17.99
C LEU A 478 -5.10 5.08 18.16
N ALA A 479 -5.69 6.11 18.75
CA ALA A 479 -5.01 7.37 19.00
C ALA A 479 -3.92 7.18 20.06
N VAL A 480 -4.20 6.39 21.10
CA VAL A 480 -3.21 6.03 22.13
C VAL A 480 -2.03 5.26 21.52
N VAL A 481 -2.29 4.18 20.77
CA VAL A 481 -1.23 3.38 20.12
C VAL A 481 -0.36 4.26 19.20
N MET A 482 -0.99 5.12 18.40
CA MET A 482 -0.26 6.05 17.54
C MET A 482 0.59 7.04 18.34
N ALA A 483 0.05 7.64 19.40
CA ALA A 483 0.78 8.58 20.26
C ALA A 483 1.98 7.90 20.95
N ARG A 484 1.80 6.68 21.48
CA ARG A 484 2.91 5.92 22.10
C ARG A 484 4.03 5.64 21.12
N TRP A 485 3.70 5.34 19.87
CA TRP A 485 4.71 5.13 18.82
C TRP A 485 5.44 6.43 18.43
N GLN A 486 4.71 7.54 18.32
CA GLN A 486 5.32 8.86 18.05
C GLN A 486 6.26 9.25 19.19
N ASP A 487 5.86 9.06 20.45
CA ASP A 487 6.69 9.33 21.62
C ASP A 487 7.91 8.40 21.72
N ALA A 488 7.74 7.11 21.39
CA ALA A 488 8.83 6.13 21.41
C ALA A 488 9.89 6.38 20.32
N THR A 489 9.46 6.79 19.14
CA THR A 489 10.33 6.89 17.96
C THR A 489 10.75 8.32 17.63
N GLY A 490 10.07 9.33 18.18
CA GLY A 490 10.24 10.74 17.83
C GLY A 490 9.87 11.05 16.38
N ARG A 491 8.93 10.29 15.80
CA ARG A 491 8.45 10.43 14.42
C ARG A 491 7.04 10.99 14.41
N GLU A 492 6.67 11.65 13.32
CA GLU A 492 5.34 12.25 13.14
C GLU A 492 4.40 11.38 12.33
#